data_AF-A0A7G9NZX0-F1
#
_entry.id   AF-A0A7G9NZX0-F1
#
_cell.length_a   1.000
_cell.length_b   1.000
_cell.length_c   1.000
_cell.angle_alpha   90.00
_cell.angle_beta   90.00
_cell.angle_gamma   90.00
#
_symmetry.space_group_name_H-M   'P 1'
#
loop_
_entity.id
_entity.type
_entity.pdbx_description
1 polymer ?
#
loop_
_entity_poly.entity_id
_entity_poly.type
_entity_poly.pdbx_seq_one_letter_code
_entity_poly.pdbx_strand_id
1 'polypeptide(L)'
;MRKRICDIAIEVLRETDNPAVMWGDEGLLSMIAVRAGVSHVPGRLPTARTDKVLNALARTPGDLVPALTKCCSNRDVRIFYLPEHAPDWAKTPCGAAAER
;
A
#
# COMPACT_ATOMS: atom_id res chain seq x y z
N MET A 1 -7.99 -3.20 -21.20
CA MET A 1 -6.76 -2.71 -20.54
C MET A 1 -6.73 -3.24 -19.11
N ARG A 2 -5.62 -3.86 -18.67
CA ARG A 2 -5.46 -4.29 -17.28
C ARG A 2 -5.14 -3.03 -16.46
N LYS A 3 -6.04 -2.60 -15.56
CA LYS A 3 -5.75 -1.50 -14.61
C LYS A 3 -4.55 -1.92 -13.75
N ARG A 4 -3.64 -0.98 -13.46
CA ARG A 4 -2.49 -1.27 -12.58
C ARG A 4 -2.99 -1.38 -11.14
N ILE A 5 -2.28 -2.18 -10.34
CA ILE A 5 -2.65 -2.40 -8.93
C ILE A 5 -2.62 -1.09 -8.13
N CYS A 6 -1.73 -0.15 -8.47
CA CYS A 6 -1.68 1.19 -7.88
C CYS A 6 -2.93 2.04 -8.17
N ASP A 7 -3.41 2.06 -9.42
CA ASP A 7 -4.65 2.79 -9.77
C ASP A 7 -5.86 2.22 -9.00
N ILE A 8 -5.93 0.89 -8.88
CA ILE A 8 -6.99 0.20 -8.11
C ILE A 8 -6.88 0.51 -6.62
N ALA A 9 -5.66 0.56 -6.08
CA ALA A 9 -5.44 0.91 -4.68
C ALA A 9 -5.89 2.35 -4.39
N ILE A 10 -5.61 3.31 -5.28
CA ILE A 10 -6.08 4.69 -5.16
C ILE A 10 -7.61 4.76 -5.19
N GLU A 11 -8.24 4.06 -6.14
CA GLU A 11 -9.72 3.99 -6.23
C GLU A 11 -10.33 3.43 -4.94
N VAL A 12 -9.76 2.34 -4.40
CA VAL A 12 -10.23 1.74 -3.14
C VAL A 12 -10.07 2.71 -1.98
N LEU A 13 -8.89 3.32 -1.82
CA LEU A 13 -8.62 4.24 -0.72
C LEU A 13 -9.55 5.45 -0.74
N ARG A 14 -9.84 6.00 -1.92
CA ARG A 14 -10.79 7.10 -2.10
C ARG A 14 -12.23 6.67 -1.83
N GLU A 15 -12.62 5.46 -2.24
CA GLU A 15 -13.97 4.94 -2.01
C GLU A 15 -14.24 4.66 -0.54
N THR A 16 -13.22 4.17 0.19
CA THR A 16 -13.35 3.84 1.61
C THR A 16 -12.98 5.00 2.54
N ASP A 17 -12.70 6.18 1.99
CA ASP A 17 -12.23 7.36 2.74
C ASP A 17 -11.01 7.06 3.64
N ASN A 18 -10.14 6.15 3.20
CA ASN A 18 -8.94 5.78 3.94
C ASN A 18 -7.72 6.54 3.39
N PRO A 19 -6.93 7.20 4.28
CA PRO A 19 -5.79 8.00 3.83
C PRO A 19 -4.61 7.15 3.34
N ALA A 20 -4.52 5.89 3.77
CA ALA A 20 -3.41 5.00 3.46
C ALA A 20 -3.79 3.53 3.58
N VAL A 21 -2.96 2.66 3.00
CA VAL A 21 -2.98 1.21 3.22
C VAL A 21 -1.63 0.75 3.73
N MET A 22 -1.60 -0.09 4.77
CA MET A 22 -0.39 -0.69 5.31
C MET A 22 -0.50 -2.20 5.49
N TRP A 23 0.63 -2.82 5.82
CA TRP A 23 0.63 -4.20 6.28
C TRP A 23 -0.19 -4.33 7.57
N GLY A 24 -1.22 -5.17 7.55
CA GLY A 24 -2.19 -5.33 8.64
C GLY A 24 -3.63 -4.94 8.25
N ASP A 25 -3.80 -4.11 7.21
CA ASP A 25 -5.12 -3.74 6.68
C ASP A 25 -5.68 -4.84 5.78
N GLU A 26 -5.94 -6.03 6.34
CA GLU A 26 -6.38 -7.19 5.57
C GLU A 26 -7.69 -6.92 4.79
N GLY A 27 -8.60 -6.11 5.34
CA GLY A 27 -9.84 -5.71 4.68
C GLY A 27 -9.59 -4.91 3.39
N LEU A 28 -8.83 -3.83 3.48
CA LEU A 28 -8.48 -2.98 2.32
C LEU A 28 -7.64 -3.75 1.31
N LEU A 29 -6.63 -4.48 1.77
CA LEU A 29 -5.76 -5.27 0.89
C LEU A 29 -6.55 -6.38 0.18
N SER A 30 -7.52 -7.00 0.84
CA SER A 30 -8.40 -7.99 0.22
C SER A 30 -9.28 -7.36 -0.85
N MET A 31 -9.87 -6.18 -0.60
CA MET A 31 -10.64 -5.43 -1.61
C MET A 31 -9.80 -5.08 -2.84
N ILE A 32 -8.59 -4.55 -2.63
CA ILE A 32 -7.66 -4.23 -3.73
C ILE A 32 -7.31 -5.51 -4.50
N ALA A 33 -7.02 -6.61 -3.80
CA ALA A 33 -6.70 -7.89 -4.42
C ALA A 33 -7.86 -8.46 -5.25
N VAL A 34 -9.11 -8.30 -4.80
CA VAL A 34 -10.31 -8.70 -5.55
C VAL A 34 -10.45 -7.87 -6.82
N ARG A 35 -10.37 -6.54 -6.71
CA ARG A 35 -10.47 -5.64 -7.87
C ARG A 35 -9.32 -5.80 -8.87
N ALA A 36 -8.12 -6.11 -8.37
CA ALA A 36 -6.95 -6.40 -9.19
C ALA A 36 -6.98 -7.79 -9.85
N GLY A 37 -8.00 -8.61 -9.56
CA GLY A 37 -8.09 -9.98 -10.09
C GLY A 37 -6.98 -10.89 -9.57
N VAL A 38 -6.40 -10.57 -8.39
CA VAL A 38 -5.44 -11.47 -7.72
C VAL A 38 -6.25 -12.61 -7.13
N SER A 39 -6.28 -13.75 -7.82
CA SER A 39 -7.04 -14.93 -7.40
C SER A 39 -6.58 -15.44 -6.04
N HIS A 40 -7.54 -15.78 -5.19
CA HIS A 40 -7.27 -16.57 -4.00
C HIS A 40 -6.82 -17.96 -4.44
N VAL A 41 -5.66 -18.40 -3.96
CA VAL A 41 -5.13 -19.73 -4.25
C VAL A 41 -5.54 -20.65 -3.10
N PRO A 42 -6.44 -21.62 -3.31
CA PRO A 42 -6.85 -22.54 -2.27
C PRO A 42 -5.63 -23.29 -1.71
N GLY A 43 -5.53 -23.38 -0.38
CA GLY A 43 -4.38 -23.99 0.31
C GLY A 43 -3.23 -23.03 0.62
N ARG A 44 -3.29 -21.75 0.23
CA ARG A 44 -2.38 -20.71 0.73
C ARG A 44 -3.03 -19.85 1.80
N LEU A 45 -2.22 -19.39 2.75
CA LEU A 45 -2.64 -18.43 3.77
C LEU A 45 -3.24 -17.16 3.12
N PRO A 46 -4.30 -16.58 3.69
CA PRO A 46 -4.92 -15.35 3.20
C PRO A 46 -3.90 -14.19 3.07
N THR A 47 -2.90 -14.17 3.95
CA THR A 47 -1.78 -13.21 3.94
C THR A 47 -0.92 -13.27 2.68
N ALA A 48 -0.86 -14.41 1.98
CA ALA A 48 -0.09 -14.53 0.73
C ALA A 48 -0.68 -13.69 -0.42
N ARG A 49 -1.98 -13.39 -0.34
CA ARG A 49 -2.68 -12.56 -1.33
C ARG A 49 -2.45 -11.08 -1.08
N THR A 50 -2.56 -10.66 0.17
CA THR A 50 -2.35 -9.27 0.59
C THR A 50 -0.87 -8.87 0.46
N ASP A 51 0.05 -9.79 0.73
CA ASP A 51 1.50 -9.59 0.52
C ASP A 51 1.85 -9.39 -0.96
N LYS A 52 1.18 -10.09 -1.90
CA LYS A 52 1.35 -9.84 -3.34
C LYS A 52 0.93 -8.45 -3.75
N VAL A 53 -0.16 -7.93 -3.17
CA VAL A 53 -0.60 -6.54 -3.43
C VAL A 53 0.44 -5.56 -2.89
N LEU A 54 0.89 -5.73 -1.65
CA LEU A 54 1.93 -4.88 -1.05
C LEU A 54 3.24 -4.92 -1.85
N ASN A 55 3.67 -6.10 -2.31
CA ASN A 55 4.85 -6.23 -3.17
C ASN A 55 4.66 -5.59 -4.54
N ALA A 56 3.46 -5.67 -5.12
CA ALA A 56 3.15 -4.97 -6.37
C ALA A 56 3.16 -3.44 -6.19
N LEU A 57 2.60 -2.94 -5.09
CA LEU A 57 2.63 -1.52 -4.73
C LEU A 57 4.06 -1.05 -4.45
N ALA A 58 4.87 -1.87 -3.78
CA ALA A 58 6.28 -1.55 -3.52
C ALA A 58 7.11 -1.48 -4.81
N ARG A 59 6.83 -2.34 -5.80
CA ARG A 59 7.53 -2.34 -7.10
C ARG A 59 7.05 -1.22 -8.02
N THR A 60 5.76 -0.91 -7.97
CA THR A 60 5.11 0.08 -8.82
C THR A 60 4.10 0.88 -8.01
N PRO A 61 4.57 1.87 -7.21
CA PRO A 61 3.70 2.67 -6.37
C PRO A 61 2.81 3.62 -7.20
N GLY A 62 3.24 4.01 -8.41
CA GLY A 62 2.50 4.96 -9.23
C GLY A 62 2.44 6.32 -8.54
N ASP A 63 1.22 6.83 -8.34
CA ASP A 63 0.93 8.07 -7.61
C ASP A 63 0.82 7.91 -6.08
N LEU A 64 0.88 6.68 -5.56
CA LEU A 64 0.92 6.47 -4.12
C LEU A 64 2.28 6.87 -3.57
N VAL A 65 2.29 7.42 -2.36
CA VAL A 65 3.51 7.81 -1.66
C VAL A 65 3.93 6.65 -0.75
N PRO A 66 4.97 5.87 -1.12
CA PRO A 66 5.47 4.81 -0.27
C PRO A 66 6.26 5.40 0.91
N ALA A 67 5.97 4.93 2.11
CA ALA A 67 6.71 5.30 3.31
C ALA A 67 6.90 4.08 4.23
N LEU A 68 7.80 4.24 5.19
CA LEU A 68 8.00 3.28 6.27
C LEU A 68 7.45 3.87 7.55
N THR A 69 6.63 3.09 8.25
CA THR A 69 6.11 3.45 9.58
C THR A 69 6.37 2.31 10.54
N LYS A 70 6.46 2.63 11.84
CA LYS A 70 6.60 1.62 12.88
C LYS A 70 5.23 1.15 13.32
N CYS A 71 4.95 -0.15 13.13
CA CYS A 71 3.77 -0.77 13.69
C CYS A 71 4.00 -1.16 15.16
N CYS A 72 2.93 -1.40 15.92
CA CYS A 72 2.87 -1.62 17.38
C CYS A 72 3.89 -2.63 17.94
N SER A 73 4.46 -3.49 17.11
CA SER A 73 5.53 -4.44 17.46
C SER A 73 6.96 -3.90 17.22
N ASN A 74 7.13 -2.59 17.09
CA ASN A 74 8.41 -1.92 16.73
C ASN A 74 9.05 -2.47 15.44
N ARG A 75 8.21 -3.02 14.54
CA ARG A 75 8.62 -3.49 13.21
C ARG A 75 8.34 -2.41 12.19
N ASP A 76 9.31 -2.16 11.33
CA ASP A 76 9.14 -1.29 10.17
C ASP A 76 8.20 -1.97 9.18
N VAL A 77 7.05 -1.35 8.95
CA VAL A 77 6.06 -1.78 7.96
C VAL A 77 5.96 -0.75 6.85
N ARG A 78 5.66 -1.25 5.64
CA ARG A 78 5.42 -0.41 4.48
C ARG A 78 3.99 0.11 4.53
N ILE A 79 3.85 1.41 4.36
CA ILE A 79 2.59 2.11 4.25
C ILE A 79 2.57 2.88 2.93
N PHE A 80 1.43 2.88 2.26
CA PHE A 80 1.23 3.57 0.99
C PHE A 80 0.13 4.60 1.19
N TYR A 81 0.49 5.88 1.16
CA TYR A 81 -0.43 6.99 1.34
C TYR A 81 -1.00 7.46 0.01
N LEU A 82 -2.24 7.95 0.05
CA LEU A 82 -2.73 8.83 -0.99
C LEU A 82 -1.88 10.12 -1.02
N PRO A 83 -1.57 10.67 -2.20
CA PRO A 83 -0.71 11.85 -2.33
C PRO A 83 -1.27 13.07 -1.60
N GLU A 84 -2.59 13.17 -1.52
CA GLU A 84 -3.33 14.22 -0.80
C GLU A 84 -3.24 14.10 0.74
N HIS A 85 -3.08 12.88 1.27
CA HIS A 85 -3.03 12.61 2.71
C HIS A 85 -1.63 12.26 3.24
N ALA A 86 -0.63 12.14 2.36
CA ALA A 86 0.72 11.81 2.77
C ALA A 86 1.30 12.91 3.68
N PRO A 87 1.86 12.56 4.85
CA PRO A 87 2.53 13.54 5.69
C PRO A 87 3.81 14.06 5.00
N ASP A 88 4.24 15.27 5.36
CA ASP A 88 5.35 15.95 4.69
C ASP A 88 6.67 15.14 4.71
N TRP A 89 6.91 14.45 5.83
CA TRP A 89 8.06 13.55 5.99
C TRP A 89 8.01 12.32 5.06
N ALA A 90 6.82 11.89 4.61
CA ALA A 90 6.65 10.78 3.68
C ALA A 90 6.74 11.24 2.21
N LYS A 91 6.37 12.50 1.93
CA LYS A 91 6.49 13.13 0.60
C LYS A 91 7.96 13.40 0.22
N THR A 92 8.83 13.48 1.22
CA THR A 92 10.26 13.71 1.00
C THR A 92 10.91 12.41 0.54
N PRO A 93 11.45 12.33 -0.69
CA PRO A 93 12.21 11.15 -1.10
C PRO A 93 13.37 10.95 -0.12
N CYS A 94 13.54 9.72 0.36
CA CYS A 94 14.67 9.30 1.17
C CYS A 94 15.96 9.69 0.44
N GLY A 95 16.58 10.79 0.86
CA GLY A 95 17.63 11.49 0.12
C GLY A 95 17.79 12.98 0.47
N ALA A 96 16.77 13.65 1.03
CA ALA A 96 16.88 15.04 1.47
C ALA A 96 17.03 15.23 3.00
N ALA A 97 17.59 14.22 3.67
CA ALA A 97 18.01 14.33 5.07
C ALA A 97 19.54 14.23 5.15
N ALA A 98 20.21 15.23 4.59
CA ALA A 98 21.59 15.57 4.93
C ALA A 98 21.66 17.07 5.17
N GLU A 99 22.47 17.47 6.13
CA GLU A 99 22.81 18.85 6.51
C GLU A 99 21.87 19.50 7.54
N ARG A 100 22.09 19.14 8.82
CA ARG A 100 22.26 20.12 9.89
C ARG A 100 23.46 19.75 10.75
#